data_AF-A0A357V499-F1
#
_entry.id   AF-A0A357V499-F1
#
_cell.length_a   1.000
_cell.length_b   1.000
_cell.length_c   1.000
_cell.angle_alpha   90.00
_cell.angle_beta   90.00
_cell.angle_gamma   90.00
#
_symmetry.space_group_name_H-M   'P 1'
#
loop_
_entity.id
_entity.type
_entity.pdbx_description
1 polymer ?
#
loop_
_entity_poly.entity_id
_entity_poly.type
_entity_poly.pdbx_seq_one_letter_code
_entity_poly.pdbx_strand_id
1 'polypeptide(L)'
;FRNASGLPHSAQMSTARDMAKLARALLRDFPQYYHFFSRTRFDFGGVSHKTHNKLLLSYDGADGFKTGYIRASGFNLVTSAKRDGRRVIGVVFGANSSSARNRLMAKHLDRAFA
;
A
#
# COMPACT_ATOMS: atom_id res chain seq x y z
N PHE A 1 -17.69 -1.06 0.17
CA PHE A 1 -17.37 0.13 -0.65
C PHE A 1 -18.64 0.89 -0.99
N ARG A 2 -18.54 2.21 -1.21
CA ARG A 2 -19.68 3.08 -1.58
C ARG A 2 -19.38 4.01 -2.75
N ASN A 3 -18.12 4.31 -3.02
CA ASN A 3 -17.68 5.03 -4.21
C ASN A 3 -16.32 4.51 -4.71
N ALA A 4 -15.97 4.84 -5.95
CA ALA A 4 -14.69 4.49 -6.57
C ALA A 4 -13.57 5.53 -6.30
N SER A 5 -13.93 6.75 -5.88
CA SER A 5 -12.97 7.84 -5.66
C SER A 5 -12.20 7.71 -4.33
N GLY A 6 -12.73 6.96 -3.38
CA GLY A 6 -12.18 6.86 -2.02
C GLY A 6 -12.53 8.05 -1.13
N LEU A 7 -13.32 9.01 -1.62
CA LEU A 7 -13.77 10.17 -0.83
C LEU A 7 -14.69 9.73 0.33
N PRO A 8 -14.75 10.52 1.42
CA PRO A 8 -15.45 10.13 2.64
C PRO A 8 -16.90 9.70 2.42
N HIS A 9 -17.26 8.57 3.02
CA HIS A 9 -18.64 8.10 3.15
C HIS A 9 -18.70 7.22 4.40
N SER A 10 -19.68 7.43 5.29
CA SER A 10 -19.76 6.73 6.59
C SER A 10 -19.81 5.20 6.45
N ALA A 11 -20.59 4.70 5.48
CA ALA A 11 -20.66 3.27 5.15
C ALA A 11 -19.50 2.74 4.26
N GLN A 12 -18.47 3.54 3.95
CA GLN A 12 -17.28 3.07 3.24
C GLN A 12 -16.27 2.47 4.24
N MET A 13 -16.47 1.20 4.56
CA MET A 13 -15.66 0.48 5.53
C MET A 13 -14.96 -0.73 4.91
N SER A 14 -13.85 -1.11 5.53
CA SER A 14 -13.07 -2.33 5.28
C SER A 14 -12.21 -2.63 6.50
N THR A 15 -11.69 -3.86 6.60
CA THR A 15 -10.69 -4.21 7.62
C THR A 15 -9.29 -4.35 7.01
N ALA A 16 -8.26 -4.39 7.86
CA ALA A 16 -6.90 -4.69 7.43
C ALA A 16 -6.81 -6.09 6.78
N ARG A 17 -7.58 -7.06 7.30
CA ARG A 17 -7.67 -8.42 6.74
C ARG A 17 -8.29 -8.42 5.35
N ASP A 18 -9.35 -7.65 5.14
CA ASP A 18 -10.00 -7.56 3.82
C ASP A 18 -9.07 -6.91 2.79
N MET A 19 -8.32 -5.89 3.19
CA MET A 19 -7.32 -5.29 2.32
C MET A 19 -6.16 -6.25 1.98
N ALA A 20 -5.73 -7.10 2.93
CA ALA A 20 -4.75 -8.14 2.65
C ALA A 20 -5.30 -9.19 1.67
N LYS A 21 -6.57 -9.59 1.82
CA LYS A 21 -7.26 -10.49 0.87
C LYS A 21 -7.36 -9.86 -0.52
N LEU A 22 -7.73 -8.58 -0.61
CA LEU A 22 -7.82 -7.85 -1.87
C LEU A 22 -6.45 -7.73 -2.55
N ALA A 23 -5.40 -7.37 -1.80
CA ALA A 23 -4.04 -7.31 -2.32
C ALA A 23 -3.59 -8.67 -2.90
N ARG A 24 -3.87 -9.77 -2.19
CA ARG A 24 -3.57 -11.12 -2.68
C ARG A 24 -4.38 -11.47 -3.93
N ALA A 25 -5.65 -11.08 -4.01
CA ALA A 25 -6.48 -11.29 -5.18
C ALA A 25 -5.94 -10.50 -6.39
N LEU A 26 -5.55 -9.24 -6.22
CA LEU A 26 -4.95 -8.44 -7.30
C LEU A 26 -3.67 -9.08 -7.86
N LEU A 27 -2.82 -9.63 -7.00
CA LEU A 27 -1.60 -10.34 -7.43
C LEU A 27 -1.89 -11.62 -8.21
N ARG A 28 -2.93 -12.36 -7.83
CA ARG A 28 -3.29 -13.65 -8.41
C ARG A 28 -4.10 -13.50 -9.69
N ASP A 29 -5.11 -12.65 -9.66
CA ASP A 29 -6.14 -12.55 -10.70
C ASP A 29 -5.80 -11.50 -11.76
N PHE A 30 -4.98 -10.51 -11.39
CA PHE A 30 -4.62 -9.37 -12.24
C PHE A 30 -3.09 -9.08 -12.27
N PRO A 31 -2.22 -10.10 -12.38
CA PRO A 31 -0.76 -9.91 -12.35
C PRO A 31 -0.25 -8.96 -13.44
N GLN A 32 -0.91 -8.92 -14.60
CA GLN A 32 -0.57 -8.04 -15.72
C GLN A 32 -0.62 -6.56 -15.36
N TYR A 33 -1.44 -6.16 -14.39
CA TYR A 33 -1.59 -4.77 -13.96
C TYR A 33 -0.74 -4.43 -12.73
N TYR A 34 -0.10 -5.41 -12.10
CA TYR A 34 0.62 -5.18 -10.85
C TYR A 34 1.77 -4.18 -10.99
N HIS A 35 2.37 -4.11 -12.18
CA HIS A 35 3.46 -3.18 -12.52
C HIS A 35 3.09 -1.69 -12.33
N PHE A 36 1.80 -1.33 -12.25
CA PHE A 36 1.41 0.05 -11.93
C PHE A 36 1.72 0.43 -10.48
N PHE A 37 1.69 -0.54 -9.55
CA PHE A 37 1.94 -0.28 -8.13
C PHE A 37 3.42 -0.08 -7.79
N SER A 38 4.33 -0.58 -8.63
CA SER A 38 5.77 -0.43 -8.45
C SER A 38 6.33 0.87 -9.06
N ARG A 39 5.52 1.63 -9.82
CA ARG A 39 5.97 2.89 -10.41
C ARG A 39 6.27 3.93 -9.32
N THR A 40 7.47 4.49 -9.38
CA THR A 40 7.91 5.56 -8.46
C THR A 40 7.59 6.96 -8.97
N ARG A 41 7.25 7.09 -10.25
CA ARG A 41 6.90 8.32 -10.95
C ARG A 41 5.85 8.06 -12.04
N PHE A 42 4.98 9.04 -12.26
CA PHE A 42 4.02 9.08 -13.35
C PHE A 42 3.90 10.50 -13.88
N ASP A 43 3.98 10.68 -15.19
CA ASP A 43 3.90 11.99 -15.84
C ASP A 43 2.54 12.13 -16.52
N PHE A 44 1.84 13.23 -16.26
CA PHE A 44 0.50 13.50 -16.80
C PHE A 44 0.28 15.01 -16.94
N GLY A 45 -0.24 15.45 -18.09
CA GLY A 45 -0.51 16.87 -18.34
C GLY A 45 0.71 17.78 -18.18
N GLY A 46 1.91 17.29 -18.52
CA GLY A 46 3.17 18.03 -18.35
C GLY A 46 3.69 18.08 -16.90
N VAL A 47 2.99 17.46 -15.94
CA VAL A 47 3.37 17.43 -14.53
C VAL A 47 3.89 16.05 -14.15
N SER A 48 4.96 16.03 -13.36
CA SER A 48 5.52 14.79 -12.82
C SER A 48 5.05 14.52 -11.39
N HIS A 49 4.41 13.37 -11.19
CA HIS A 49 3.90 12.92 -9.90
C HIS A 49 4.78 11.81 -9.32
N LYS A 50 5.34 12.05 -8.14
CA LYS A 50 6.14 11.06 -7.40
C LYS A 50 5.23 10.16 -6.58
N THR A 51 5.65 8.91 -6.38
CA THR A 51 4.93 7.98 -5.49
C THR A 51 4.86 8.50 -4.06
N HIS A 52 3.69 8.31 -3.44
CA HIS A 52 3.52 8.51 -2.00
C HIS A 52 3.98 7.29 -1.19
N ASN A 53 4.17 6.12 -1.82
CA ASN A 53 4.66 4.93 -1.15
C ASN A 53 6.19 5.00 -1.03
N LYS A 54 6.67 5.57 0.08
CA LYS A 54 8.11 5.72 0.34
C LYS A 54 8.84 4.39 0.48
N LEU A 55 8.16 3.30 0.84
CA LEU A 55 8.81 2.00 0.96
C LEU A 55 9.30 1.47 -0.37
N LEU A 56 8.69 1.85 -1.50
CA LEU A 56 9.22 1.52 -2.84
C LEU A 56 10.64 2.08 -3.08
N LEU A 57 11.03 3.11 -2.33
CA LEU A 57 12.32 3.78 -2.47
C LEU A 57 13.33 3.37 -1.39
N SER A 58 12.85 2.78 -0.29
CA SER A 58 13.64 2.66 0.93
C SER A 58 13.59 1.29 1.60
N TYR A 59 12.76 0.36 1.11
CA TYR A 59 12.62 -0.97 1.69
C TYR A 59 12.95 -2.01 0.63
N ASP A 60 13.99 -2.80 0.89
CA ASP A 60 14.43 -3.84 -0.04
C ASP A 60 13.30 -4.84 -0.34
N GLY A 61 13.14 -5.16 -1.62
CA GLY A 61 12.09 -6.04 -2.13
C GLY A 61 10.70 -5.41 -2.25
N ALA A 62 10.46 -4.16 -1.84
CA ALA A 62 9.14 -3.53 -1.91
C ALA A 62 8.69 -3.22 -3.35
N ASP A 63 7.47 -3.63 -3.73
CA ASP A 63 6.98 -3.51 -5.11
C ASP A 63 5.49 -3.15 -5.25
N GLY A 64 4.83 -2.75 -4.16
CA GLY A 64 3.44 -2.27 -4.15
C GLY A 64 3.01 -1.87 -2.74
N PHE A 65 1.74 -1.59 -2.43
CA PHE A 65 0.62 -1.29 -3.30
C PHE A 65 0.30 0.20 -3.21
N LYS A 66 -0.33 0.62 -2.11
CA LYS A 66 -0.99 1.93 -2.04
C LYS A 66 -1.03 2.49 -0.62
N THR A 67 -0.80 3.81 -0.56
CA THR A 67 -0.98 4.65 0.63
C THR A 67 -2.39 5.26 0.66
N GLY A 68 -2.91 5.59 1.84
CA GLY A 68 -4.17 6.31 1.97
C GLY A 68 -4.21 7.20 3.22
N TYR A 69 -4.92 8.33 3.13
CA TYR A 69 -5.12 9.23 4.26
C TYR A 69 -6.43 10.01 4.11
N ILE A 70 -7.24 10.00 5.17
CA ILE A 70 -8.25 11.01 5.46
C ILE A 70 -8.22 11.26 6.97
N ARG A 71 -8.72 12.42 7.42
CA ARG A 71 -8.75 12.75 8.86
C ARG A 71 -9.43 11.66 9.71
N ALA A 72 -10.50 11.05 9.19
CA ALA A 72 -11.27 10.03 9.91
C ALA A 72 -10.58 8.65 10.01
N SER A 73 -9.56 8.36 9.19
CA SER A 73 -8.92 7.03 9.15
C SER A 73 -7.42 7.05 9.45
N GLY A 74 -6.81 8.22 9.63
CA GLY A 74 -5.37 8.35 9.82
C GLY A 74 -4.56 7.92 8.59
N PHE A 75 -3.28 7.60 8.80
CA PHE A 75 -2.37 7.18 7.73
C PHE A 75 -2.39 5.66 7.55
N ASN A 76 -2.69 5.23 6.33
CA ASN A 76 -2.90 3.84 5.96
C ASN A 76 -1.92 3.40 4.87
N LEU A 77 -1.59 2.11 4.85
CA LEU A 77 -0.78 1.50 3.82
C LEU A 77 -1.07 0.02 3.67
N VAL A 78 -1.24 -0.38 2.41
CA VAL A 78 -1.12 -1.77 1.97
C VAL A 78 0.16 -1.83 1.14
N THR A 79 1.09 -2.69 1.53
CA THR A 79 2.39 -2.84 0.85
C THR A 79 2.67 -4.30 0.57
N SER A 80 3.53 -4.55 -0.40
CA SER A 80 4.05 -5.88 -0.70
C SER A 80 5.56 -5.81 -0.83
N ALA A 81 6.24 -6.86 -0.40
CA ALA A 81 7.67 -7.03 -0.60
C ALA A 81 7.99 -8.48 -0.97
N LYS A 82 9.01 -8.69 -1.81
CA LYS A 82 9.48 -10.02 -2.21
C LYS A 82 10.99 -10.15 -1.98
N ARG A 83 11.40 -11.20 -1.27
CA ARG A 83 12.80 -11.58 -1.03
C ARG A 83 12.93 -13.09 -1.17
N ASP A 84 13.98 -13.56 -1.84
CA ASP A 84 14.31 -14.99 -1.96
C ASP A 84 13.12 -15.89 -2.36
N GLY A 85 12.34 -15.44 -3.35
CA GLY A 85 11.15 -16.16 -3.84
C GLY A 85 9.90 -16.04 -2.95
N ARG A 86 10.02 -15.56 -1.70
CA ARG A 86 8.91 -15.36 -0.76
C ARG A 86 8.33 -13.95 -0.87
N ARG A 87 7.00 -13.84 -0.95
CA ARG A 87 6.28 -12.56 -0.94
C ARG A 87 5.53 -12.37 0.38
N VAL A 88 5.62 -11.18 0.96
CA VAL A 88 4.86 -10.75 2.13
C VAL A 88 3.99 -9.56 1.77
N ILE A 89 2.72 -9.59 2.22
CA ILE A 89 1.80 -8.45 2.14
C ILE A 89 1.60 -7.90 3.54
N GLY A 90 1.88 -6.61 3.72
CA GLY A 90 1.68 -5.89 4.97
C GLY A 90 0.54 -4.88 4.88
N VAL A 91 -0.26 -4.76 5.95
CA VAL A 91 -1.33 -3.76 6.05
C VAL A 91 -1.22 -3.02 7.39
N VAL A 92 -1.20 -1.69 7.32
CA VAL A 92 -1.21 -0.78 8.48
C VAL A 92 -2.35 0.20 8.29
N PHE A 93 -3.23 0.32 9.28
CA PHE A 93 -4.29 1.32 9.34
C PHE A 93 -4.11 2.26 10.53
N GLY A 94 -4.61 3.50 10.41
CA GLY A 94 -4.80 4.38 11.56
C GLY A 94 -3.53 4.92 12.20
N ALA A 95 -2.39 4.95 11.50
CA ALA A 95 -1.18 5.52 12.07
C ALA A 95 -1.30 7.06 12.20
N ASN A 96 -0.67 7.62 13.23
CA ASN A 96 -0.74 9.06 13.55
C ASN A 96 0.04 9.95 12.56
N SER A 97 1.00 9.39 11.82
CA SER A 97 1.76 10.12 10.82
C SER A 97 2.27 9.20 9.71
N SER A 98 2.61 9.78 8.56
CA SER A 98 3.20 9.02 7.45
C SER A 98 4.52 8.34 7.85
N SER A 99 5.34 8.99 8.68
CA SER A 99 6.61 8.42 9.14
C SER A 99 6.40 7.28 10.14
N ALA A 100 5.46 7.41 11.07
CA ALA A 100 5.08 6.35 12.00
C ALA A 100 4.54 5.13 11.24
N ARG A 101 3.66 5.36 10.27
CA ARG A 101 3.14 4.31 9.38
C ARG A 101 4.27 3.55 8.67
N ASN A 102 5.24 4.27 8.10
CA ASN A 102 6.32 3.64 7.33
C ASN A 102 7.23 2.80 8.23
N ARG A 103 7.60 3.32 9.41
CA ARG A 103 8.40 2.57 10.39
C ARG A 103 7.69 1.32 10.88
N LEU A 104 6.40 1.43 11.20
CA LEU A 104 5.59 0.30 11.64
C LEU A 104 5.49 -0.77 10.55
N MET A 105 5.27 -0.35 9.30
CA MET A 105 5.22 -1.28 8.18
C MET A 105 6.55 -2.00 7.95
N ALA A 106 7.67 -1.27 7.93
CA ALA A 106 8.99 -1.89 7.79
C ALA A 106 9.24 -2.94 8.89
N LYS A 107 8.94 -2.60 10.15
CA LYS A 107 9.03 -3.52 11.29
C LYS A 107 8.19 -4.79 11.10
N HIS A 108 6.98 -4.67 10.55
CA HIS A 108 6.12 -5.83 10.27
C HIS A 108 6.67 -6.70 9.15
N LEU A 109 7.18 -6.10 8.09
CA LEU A 109 7.81 -6.83 6.99
C LEU A 109 9.08 -7.54 7.45
N ASP A 110 9.93 -6.87 8.23
CA ASP A 110 11.17 -7.46 8.76
C ASP A 110 10.87 -8.68 9.64
N ARG A 111 9.88 -8.57 10.54
CA ARG A 111 9.42 -9.71 11.35
C ARG A 111 8.88 -10.85 10.48
N ALA A 112 8.26 -10.55 9.36
CA ALA A 112 7.70 -11.55 8.46
C ALA A 112 8.74 -12.20 7.54
N PHE A 113 9.95 -11.64 7.43
CA PHE A 113 11.05 -12.24 6.67
C PHE A 113 12.12 -12.91 7.55
N ALA A 114 12.15 -12.59 8.85
CA ALA A 114 12.88 -13.38 9.85
C ALA A 114 12.35 -14.81 9.93
#